data_AF-A0ABD6PNT7-F1
#
_entry.id   AF-A0ABD6PNT7-F1
#
_cell.length_a   1.000
_cell.length_b   1.000
_cell.length_c   1.000
_cell.angle_alpha   90.00
_cell.angle_beta   90.00
_cell.angle_gamma   90.00
#
_symmetry.space_group_name_H-M   'P 1'
#
loop_
_entity.id
_entity.type
_entity.pdbx_description
1 polymer ?
#
loop_
_entity_poly.entity_id
_entity_poly.type
_entity_poly.pdbx_seq_one_letter_code
_entity_poly.pdbx_strand_id
1 'polypeptide(L)'
;MKIYGDIAVKAAESYSKYEDMEQAWTEIAASFPIKESIRKKGCPKNAFLGLCRAGLVKGINPEKVKTKHSKNGEYAVAAVSLLKNDPEWANQKKSVFWREIVGNEKKYNSQLHVVLALWEKA
;
A
#
# COMPACT_ATOMS: atom_id res chain seq x y z
N MET A 1 9.41 -0.34 -6.46
CA MET A 1 9.06 0.02 -7.86
C MET A 1 7.91 1.00 -7.80
N LYS A 2 8.04 2.17 -8.44
CA LYS A 2 7.05 3.26 -8.38
C LYS A 2 5.64 2.82 -8.83
N ILE A 3 5.58 1.90 -9.77
CA ILE A 3 4.32 1.37 -10.33
C ILE A 3 3.30 0.91 -9.28
N TYR A 4 3.75 0.30 -8.18
CA TYR A 4 2.83 -0.18 -7.14
C TYR A 4 2.20 0.96 -6.35
N GLY A 5 2.93 2.07 -6.19
CA GLY A 5 2.37 3.31 -5.64
C GLY A 5 1.35 3.92 -6.60
N ASP A 6 1.68 3.97 -7.90
CA ASP A 6 0.75 4.49 -8.93
C ASP A 6 -0.53 3.64 -9.00
N ILE A 7 -0.43 2.31 -8.89
CA ILE A 7 -1.59 1.39 -8.81
C ILE A 7 -2.42 1.68 -7.56
N ALA A 8 -1.78 1.83 -6.39
CA ALA A 8 -2.47 2.08 -5.13
C ALA A 8 -3.30 3.37 -5.16
N VAL A 9 -2.70 4.46 -5.65
CA VAL A 9 -3.37 5.76 -5.78
C VAL A 9 -4.57 5.65 -6.72
N LYS A 10 -4.39 5.09 -7.92
CA LYS A 10 -5.50 4.94 -8.88
C LYS A 10 -6.61 4.01 -8.39
N ALA A 11 -6.26 2.96 -7.66
CA ALA A 11 -7.24 2.06 -7.05
C ALA A 11 -8.07 2.78 -5.98
N ALA A 12 -7.44 3.60 -5.13
CA ALA A 12 -8.14 4.42 -4.15
C ALA A 12 -9.07 5.46 -4.80
N GLU A 13 -8.58 6.17 -5.82
CA GLU A 13 -9.38 7.15 -6.58
C GLU A 13 -10.57 6.52 -7.29
N SER A 14 -10.48 5.24 -7.64
CA SER A 14 -11.54 4.50 -8.34
C SER A 14 -12.51 3.79 -7.38
N TYR A 15 -12.42 4.01 -6.06
CA TYR A 15 -13.23 3.31 -5.08
C TYR A 15 -14.74 3.35 -5.36
N SER A 16 -15.28 4.47 -5.86
CA SER A 16 -16.71 4.57 -6.18
C SER A 16 -17.19 3.60 -7.27
N LYS A 17 -16.27 2.99 -8.03
CA LYS A 17 -16.54 2.04 -9.11
C LYS A 17 -16.45 0.58 -8.64
N TYR A 18 -15.96 0.34 -7.43
CA TYR A 18 -15.68 -1.00 -6.92
C TYR A 18 -16.17 -1.15 -5.48
N GLU A 19 -16.91 -2.21 -5.20
CA GLU A 19 -17.34 -2.50 -3.83
C GLU A 19 -16.21 -3.11 -2.98
N ASP A 20 -15.23 -3.73 -3.65
CA ASP A 20 -14.08 -4.41 -3.04
C ASP A 20 -12.75 -3.81 -3.54
N MET A 21 -11.91 -3.40 -2.60
CA MET A 21 -10.59 -2.84 -2.90
C MET A 21 -9.61 -3.86 -3.48
N GLU A 22 -9.82 -5.15 -3.23
CA GLU A 22 -9.02 -6.19 -3.87
C GLU A 22 -9.33 -6.31 -5.36
N GLN A 23 -10.62 -6.19 -5.72
CA GLN A 23 -11.05 -6.08 -7.11
C GLN A 23 -10.49 -4.80 -7.74
N ALA A 24 -10.66 -3.65 -7.09
CA ALA A 24 -10.14 -2.37 -7.57
C ALA A 24 -8.63 -2.44 -7.89
N TRP A 25 -7.83 -2.99 -6.97
CA TRP A 25 -6.40 -3.19 -7.20
C TRP A 25 -6.13 -4.06 -8.43
N THR A 26 -6.85 -5.19 -8.55
CA THR A 26 -6.62 -6.19 -9.60
C THR A 26 -6.93 -5.61 -10.98
N GLU A 27 -8.08 -4.94 -11.12
CA GLU A 27 -8.52 -4.30 -12.36
C GLU A 27 -7.60 -3.14 -12.75
N ILE A 28 -7.25 -2.28 -11.78
CA ILE A 28 -6.34 -1.16 -12.03
C ILE A 28 -4.96 -1.68 -12.42
N ALA A 29 -4.40 -2.68 -11.73
CA ALA A 29 -3.12 -3.28 -12.09
C ALA A 29 -3.14 -3.91 -13.50
N ALA A 30 -4.27 -4.48 -13.93
CA ALA A 30 -4.46 -5.03 -15.27
C ALA A 30 -4.42 -3.96 -16.38
N SER A 31 -4.85 -2.73 -16.08
CA SER A 31 -4.83 -1.62 -17.02
C SER A 31 -3.41 -1.07 -17.35
N PHE A 32 -2.40 -1.40 -16.55
CA PHE A 32 -1.02 -0.96 -16.80
C PHE A 32 -0.30 -1.89 -17.79
N PRO A 33 0.58 -1.35 -18.67
CA PRO A 33 1.38 -2.13 -19.62
C PRO A 33 2.56 -2.81 -18.92
N ILE A 34 2.28 -3.73 -18.00
CA ILE A 34 3.27 -4.42 -17.16
C ILE A 34 3.11 -5.94 -17.22
N LYS A 35 4.18 -6.67 -16.88
CA LYS A 35 4.17 -8.14 -16.87
C LYS A 35 3.17 -8.67 -15.84
N GLU A 36 2.58 -9.82 -16.13
CA GLU A 36 1.61 -10.48 -15.24
C GLU A 36 2.17 -10.77 -13.84
N SER A 37 3.44 -11.17 -13.74
CA SER A 37 4.11 -11.41 -12.46
C SER A 37 4.19 -10.16 -11.57
N ILE A 38 4.23 -8.97 -12.17
CA ILE A 38 4.17 -7.69 -11.47
C ILE A 38 2.73 -7.43 -11.00
N ARG A 39 1.73 -7.63 -11.88
CA ARG A 39 0.31 -7.45 -11.55
C ARG A 39 -0.15 -8.32 -10.38
N LYS A 40 0.26 -9.60 -10.37
CA LYS A 40 -0.13 -10.60 -9.37
C LYS A 40 0.68 -10.55 -8.07
N LYS A 41 1.61 -9.59 -7.92
CA LYS A 41 2.50 -9.54 -6.76
C LYS A 41 1.74 -9.22 -5.46
N GLY A 42 1.75 -10.16 -4.51
CA GLY A 42 0.97 -10.05 -3.28
C GLY A 42 1.47 -9.04 -2.24
N CYS A 43 2.78 -8.84 -2.07
CA CYS A 43 3.32 -7.94 -1.03
C CYS A 43 2.79 -6.49 -1.11
N PRO A 44 2.89 -5.78 -2.25
CA PRO A 44 2.35 -4.43 -2.38
C PRO A 44 0.82 -4.41 -2.33
N LYS A 45 0.14 -5.39 -2.95
CA LYS A 45 -1.32 -5.52 -2.87
C LYS A 45 -1.80 -5.61 -1.42
N ASN A 46 -1.19 -6.49 -0.64
CA ASN A 46 -1.58 -6.72 0.75
C ASN A 46 -1.22 -5.53 1.67
N ALA A 47 -0.17 -4.77 1.35
CA ALA A 47 0.10 -3.49 2.01
C ALA A 47 -1.03 -2.48 1.76
N PHE A 48 -1.47 -2.32 0.51
CA PHE A 48 -2.59 -1.46 0.15
C PHE A 48 -3.89 -1.85 0.87
N LEU A 49 -4.26 -3.13 0.81
CA LEU A 49 -5.49 -3.63 1.44
C LEU A 49 -5.46 -3.47 2.96
N GLY A 50 -4.29 -3.64 3.59
CA GLY A 50 -4.09 -3.37 5.01
C GLY A 50 -4.34 -1.90 5.38
N LEU A 51 -3.83 -0.95 4.57
CA LEU A 51 -4.07 0.47 4.77
C LEU A 51 -5.54 0.84 4.61
N CYS A 52 -6.22 0.29 3.59
CA CYS A 52 -7.65 0.50 3.38
C CYS A 52 -8.47 0.01 4.57
N ARG A 53 -8.19 -1.21 5.05
CA ARG A 53 -8.86 -1.81 6.21
C ARG A 53 -8.61 -1.03 7.50
N ALA A 54 -7.43 -0.43 7.65
CA ALA A 54 -7.10 0.39 8.81
C ALA A 54 -7.70 1.81 8.77
N GLY A 55 -8.45 2.17 7.71
CA GLY A 55 -9.00 3.51 7.53
C GLY A 55 -7.93 4.58 7.28
N LEU A 56 -6.76 4.17 6.79
CA LEU A 56 -5.62 5.07 6.53
C LEU A 56 -5.56 5.56 5.08
N VAL A 57 -6.53 5.17 4.25
CA VAL A 57 -6.69 5.67 2.89
C VAL A 57 -7.96 6.50 2.82
N LYS A 58 -7.79 7.78 2.49
CA LYS A 58 -8.87 8.77 2.45
C LYS A 58 -9.95 8.37 1.43
N GLY A 59 -11.21 8.55 1.81
CA GLY A 59 -12.37 8.28 0.94
C GLY A 59 -12.77 6.82 0.81
N ILE A 60 -12.07 5.89 1.46
CA ILE A 60 -12.41 4.46 1.48
C ILE A 60 -13.06 4.10 2.80
N ASN A 61 -14.22 3.42 2.75
CA ASN A 61 -14.83 2.87 3.97
C ASN A 61 -14.12 1.56 4.36
N PRO A 62 -13.45 1.49 5.54
CA PRO A 62 -12.73 0.31 5.98
C PRO A 62 -13.61 -0.92 6.18
N GLU A 63 -14.89 -0.74 6.51
CA GLU A 63 -15.85 -1.84 6.74
C GLU A 63 -16.16 -2.62 5.46
N LYS A 64 -15.99 -2.00 4.30
CA LYS A 64 -16.18 -2.68 3.01
C LYS A 64 -14.96 -3.50 2.56
N VAL A 65 -13.82 -3.38 3.24
CA VAL A 65 -12.58 -4.10 2.88
C VAL A 65 -12.62 -5.50 3.47
N LYS A 66 -12.99 -6.49 2.65
CA LYS A 66 -13.21 -7.88 3.08
C LYS A 66 -11.91 -8.71 3.21
N THR A 67 -10.79 -8.21 2.70
CA THR A 67 -9.50 -8.93 2.70
C THR A 67 -9.02 -9.30 4.12
N LYS A 68 -8.48 -10.51 4.28
CA LYS A 68 -7.91 -11.01 5.53
C LYS A 68 -6.69 -10.20 5.99
N HIS A 69 -6.44 -10.20 7.29
CA HIS A 69 -5.21 -9.63 7.86
C HIS A 69 -3.95 -10.26 7.24
N SER A 70 -2.91 -9.44 7.07
CA SER A 70 -1.63 -9.90 6.58
C SER A 70 -0.49 -9.08 7.20
N LYS A 71 0.66 -9.73 7.39
CA LYS A 71 1.88 -9.06 7.88
C LYS A 71 2.26 -7.84 7.02
N ASN A 72 2.07 -7.91 5.71
CA ASN A 72 2.37 -6.78 4.82
C ASN A 72 1.43 -5.58 5.05
N GLY A 73 0.18 -5.84 5.42
CA GLY A 73 -0.76 -4.81 5.84
C GLY A 73 -0.35 -4.19 7.17
N GLU A 74 0.02 -5.01 8.15
CA GLU A 74 0.53 -4.55 9.45
C GLU A 74 1.78 -3.68 9.30
N TYR A 75 2.75 -4.09 8.48
CA TYR A 75 3.94 -3.29 8.18
C TYR A 75 3.59 -1.95 7.52
N ALA A 76 2.59 -1.92 6.65
CA ALA A 76 2.16 -0.68 6.01
C ALA A 76 1.49 0.27 7.01
N VAL A 77 0.66 -0.25 7.92
CA VAL A 77 0.05 0.52 9.01
C VAL A 77 1.13 1.09 9.93
N ALA A 78 2.11 0.28 10.35
CA ALA A 78 3.23 0.73 11.16
C ALA A 78 4.06 1.83 10.46
N ALA A 79 4.28 1.71 9.15
CA ALA A 79 4.94 2.74 8.36
C ALA A 79 4.19 4.08 8.40
N VAL A 80 2.86 4.05 8.28
CA VAL A 80 2.05 5.27 8.41
C VAL A 80 2.10 5.83 9.83
N SER A 81 2.12 5.00 10.86
CA SER A 81 2.31 5.48 12.24
C SER A 81 3.63 6.22 12.43
N LEU A 82 4.72 5.72 11.85
CA LEU A 82 6.01 6.42 11.86
C LEU A 82 5.93 7.77 11.13
N LEU A 83 5.32 7.82 9.95
CA LEU A 83 5.12 9.06 9.18
C LEU A 83 4.26 10.09 9.92
N LYS A 84 3.23 9.65 10.64
CA LYS A 84 2.39 10.53 11.47
C LYS A 84 3.15 11.11 12.65
N ASN A 85 4.07 10.34 13.23
CA ASN A 85 4.89 10.80 14.36
C ASN A 85 6.01 11.74 13.90
N ASP A 86 6.64 11.43 12.76
CA ASP A 86 7.69 12.25 12.15
C ASP A 86 7.60 12.16 10.61
N PRO A 87 7.06 13.20 9.95
CA PRO A 87 6.95 13.25 8.50
C PRO A 87 8.29 13.13 7.76
N GLU A 88 9.43 13.42 8.40
CA GLU A 88 10.76 13.28 7.78
C GLU A 88 11.09 11.83 7.41
N TRP A 89 10.38 10.85 7.96
CA TRP A 89 10.45 9.45 7.50
C TRP A 89 10.17 9.30 6.00
N ALA A 90 9.40 10.20 5.39
CA ALA A 90 9.15 10.19 3.94
C ALA A 90 10.43 10.44 3.11
N ASN A 91 11.37 11.21 3.67
CA ASN A 91 12.64 11.58 3.03
C ASN A 91 13.75 10.55 3.31
N GLN A 92 13.54 9.62 4.25
CA GLN A 92 14.52 8.62 4.60
C GLN A 92 14.74 7.58 3.49
N LYS A 93 15.95 6.98 3.48
CA LYS A 93 16.22 5.83 2.63
C LYS A 93 15.25 4.71 2.97
N LYS A 94 14.57 4.16 1.95
CA LYS A 94 13.57 3.08 2.10
C LYS A 94 14.11 1.86 2.86
N SER A 95 15.40 1.56 2.78
CA SER A 95 16.03 0.50 3.56
C SER A 95 16.10 0.81 5.06
N VAL A 96 16.38 2.05 5.43
CA VAL A 96 16.39 2.53 6.82
C VAL A 96 14.96 2.51 7.37
N PHE A 97 14.03 3.11 6.61
CA PHE A 97 12.62 3.13 6.98
C PHE A 97 12.05 1.72 7.14
N TRP A 98 12.37 0.79 6.24
CA TRP A 98 11.90 -0.58 6.36
C TRP A 98 12.49 -1.33 7.56
N ARG A 99 13.76 -1.10 7.86
CA ARG A 99 14.44 -1.72 9.01
C ARG A 99 13.81 -1.27 10.33
N GLU A 100 13.35 -0.03 10.41
CA GLU A 100 12.62 0.43 11.60
C GLU A 100 11.34 -0.37 11.85
N ILE A 101 10.65 -0.77 10.78
CA ILE A 101 9.37 -1.48 10.87
C ILE A 101 9.55 -2.99 11.09
N VAL A 102 10.52 -3.61 10.42
CA VAL A 102 10.62 -5.08 10.31
C VAL A 102 11.96 -5.63 10.82
N GLY A 103 12.91 -4.77 11.21
CA GLY A 103 14.26 -5.18 11.56
C GLY A 103 15.11 -5.58 10.35
N ASN A 104 16.22 -6.28 10.60
CA ASN A 104 17.22 -6.65 9.59
C ASN A 104 16.89 -7.93 8.80
N GLU A 105 15.85 -8.66 9.18
CA GLU A 105 15.61 -10.02 8.68
C GLU A 105 14.94 -10.05 7.30
N LYS A 106 14.34 -8.94 6.87
CA LYS A 106 13.49 -8.92 5.69
C LYS A 106 13.77 -7.72 4.80
N LYS A 107 13.95 -7.96 3.50
CA LYS A 107 14.01 -6.89 2.50
C LYS A 107 12.62 -6.38 2.18
N TYR A 108 12.47 -5.06 2.05
CA TYR A 108 11.23 -4.48 1.55
C TYR A 108 11.03 -4.91 0.09
N ASN A 109 9.78 -5.22 -0.26
CA ASN A 109 9.38 -5.76 -1.56
C ASN A 109 8.30 -4.89 -2.22
N SER A 110 8.52 -3.57 -2.19
CA SER A 110 7.65 -2.48 -2.67
C SER A 110 6.45 -2.06 -1.79
N GLN A 111 6.30 -2.60 -0.57
CA GLN A 111 5.28 -2.13 0.39
C GLN A 111 5.41 -0.62 0.67
N LEU A 112 6.63 -0.14 0.94
CA LEU A 112 6.86 1.30 1.17
C LEU A 112 6.58 2.18 -0.05
N HIS A 113 6.56 1.63 -1.26
CA HIS A 113 6.17 2.43 -2.43
C HIS A 113 4.66 2.72 -2.43
N VAL A 114 3.86 1.79 -1.91
CA VAL A 114 2.42 1.98 -1.70
C VAL A 114 2.18 3.01 -0.62
N VAL A 115 2.84 2.86 0.53
CA VAL A 115 2.70 3.77 1.68
C VAL A 115 3.03 5.21 1.29
N LEU A 116 4.22 5.44 0.72
CA LEU A 116 4.69 6.78 0.40
C LEU A 116 3.82 7.45 -0.68
N ALA A 117 3.42 6.72 -1.72
CA ALA A 117 2.59 7.29 -2.78
C ALA A 117 1.19 7.72 -2.27
N LEU A 118 0.61 6.97 -1.33
CA LEU A 118 -0.66 7.35 -0.71
C LEU A 118 -0.48 8.51 0.28
N TRP A 119 0.62 8.52 1.03
CA TRP A 119 0.96 9.60 1.95
C TRP A 119 1.12 10.95 1.24
N GLU A 120 1.80 10.97 0.09
CA GLU A 120 1.98 12.16 -0.75
C GLU A 120 0.66 12.70 -1.34
N LYS A 121 -0.42 11.91 -1.31
CA LYS A 121 -1.74 12.26 -1.85
C LYS A 121 -2.79 12.56 -0.77
N ALA A 122 -2.45 12.41 0.51
CA ALA A 122 -3.39 12.52 1.64
C ALA A 122 -3.87 13.95 1.90
#